data_AF-A0A968HFS3-F1
#
_entry.id   AF-A0A968HFS3-F1
#
_cell.length_a   1.000
_cell.length_b   1.000
_cell.length_c   1.000
_cell.angle_alpha   90.00
_cell.angle_beta   90.00
_cell.angle_gamma   90.00
#
_symmetry.space_group_name_H-M   'P 1'
#
loop_
_entity.id
_entity.type
_entity.pdbx_description
1 polymer ?
#
loop_
_entity_poly.entity_id
_entity_poly.type
_entity_poly.pdbx_seq_one_letter_code
_entity_poly.pdbx_strand_id
1 'polypeptide(L)' 'MTKLLYIKCSPRGDRSKSTQIAEAFLPAYQEKHPDAEIEELDLFKVNLPEYDGDAAAAKNVFLW' A
#
# COMPACT_ATOMS: atom_id res chain seq x y z
N MET A 1 -16.05 9.27 9.66
CA MET A 1 -15.43 8.94 8.36
C MET A 1 -14.19 8.12 8.61
N THR A 2 -14.08 6.99 7.91
CA THR A 2 -12.91 6.10 8.00
C THR A 2 -12.19 6.16 6.66
N LYS A 3 -10.86 6.28 6.69
CA LYS A 3 -10.03 6.27 5.49
C LYS A 3 -9.23 4.98 5.42
N LEU A 4 -9.32 4.27 4.30
CA LEU A 4 -8.58 3.04 4.02
C LEU A 4 -7.58 3.31 2.91
N LEU A 5 -6.29 3.20 3.23
CA LEU A 5 -5.22 3.30 2.24
C LEU A 5 -4.75 1.89 1.86
N TYR A 6 -4.98 1.50 0.61
CA TYR A 6 -4.44 0.28 0.03
C TYR A 6 -3.08 0.56 -0.62
N ILE A 7 -2.02 0.02 -0.05
CA ILE A 7 -0.65 0.16 -0.58
C ILE A 7 -0.30 -1.09 -1.40
N LYS A 8 -0.20 -0.94 -2.72
CA LYS A 8 0.15 -2.01 -3.66
C LYS A 8 1.67 -2.08 -3.81
N CYS A 9 2.26 -3.12 -3.22
CA CYS A 9 3.72 -3.35 -3.16
C CYS A 9 4.20 -4.51 -4.03
N SER A 10 3.42 -4.94 -5.03
CA SER A 10 3.81 -6.06 -5.89
C SER A 10 4.19 -5.58 -7.30
N PRO A 11 5.41 -5.89 -7.79
CA PRO A 11 5.82 -5.54 -9.16
C PRO A 11 5.09 -6.38 -10.23
N ARG A 12 4.32 -7.38 -9.81
CA ARG A 12 3.74 -8.38 -10.72
C ARG A 12 2.43 -7.94 -11.35
N GLY A 13 1.89 -6.77 -10.96
CA GLY A 13 0.59 -6.28 -11.40
C GLY A 13 -0.50 -7.33 -11.19
N ASP A 14 -1.34 -7.56 -12.20
CA ASP A 14 -2.48 -8.48 -12.18
C ASP A 14 -2.06 -9.95 -11.97
N ARG A 15 -0.79 -10.30 -12.20
CA ARG A 15 -0.24 -11.64 -11.91
C ARG A 15 0.09 -11.85 -10.43
N SER A 16 -0.21 -10.86 -9.58
CA SER A 16 0.02 -10.90 -8.15
C SER A 16 -1.21 -11.45 -7.42
N LYS A 17 -1.04 -12.56 -6.69
CA LYS A 17 -2.13 -13.14 -5.89
C LYS A 17 -2.61 -12.18 -4.80
N SER A 18 -1.71 -11.41 -4.18
CA SER A 18 -2.09 -10.42 -3.17
C SER A 18 -2.90 -9.27 -3.76
N THR A 19 -2.59 -8.86 -5.00
CA THR A 19 -3.36 -7.84 -5.71
C THR A 19 -4.77 -8.35 -6.00
N GLN A 20 -4.89 -9.57 -6.51
CA GLN A 20 -6.20 -10.19 -6.77
C GLN A 20 -7.05 -10.32 -5.49
N ILE A 21 -6.43 -10.65 -4.35
CA ILE A 21 -7.13 -10.69 -3.06
C ILE A 21 -7.62 -9.29 -2.66
N ALA A 22 -6.77 -8.26 -2.80
CA ALA A 22 -7.14 -6.90 -2.49
C ALA A 22 -8.28 -6.39 -3.39
N GLU A 23 -8.25 -6.70 -4.68
CA GLU A 23 -9.30 -6.36 -5.65
C GLU A 23 -10.66 -6.99 -5.30
N ALA A 24 -10.67 -8.17 -4.67
CA ALA A 24 -11.89 -8.76 -4.12
C ALA A 24 -12.29 -8.16 -2.76
N PHE A 25 -11.32 -7.76 -1.95
CA PHE A 25 -11.55 -7.22 -0.60
C PHE A 25 -12.10 -5.80 -0.61
N LEU A 26 -11.55 -4.90 -1.42
CA LEU A 26 -11.91 -3.47 -1.38
C LEU A 26 -13.39 -3.20 -1.70
N PRO A 27 -14.02 -3.83 -2.73
CA PRO A 27 -15.45 -3.69 -2.97
C PRO A 27 -16.28 -4.20 -1.78
N ALA A 28 -15.95 -5.38 -1.26
CA ALA A 28 -16.65 -5.97 -0.12
C ALA A 28 -16.50 -5.14 1.18
N TYR A 29 -15.39 -4.41 1.33
CA TYR A 29 -15.20 -3.45 2.40
C TYR A 29 -16.08 -2.22 2.19
N GLN A 30 -16.11 -1.63 0.99
CA GLN A 30 -16.94 -0.46 0.69
C GLN A 30 -18.44 -0.75 0.85
N GLU A 31 -18.90 -1.95 0.50
CA GLU A 31 -20.29 -2.38 0.71
C GLU A 31 -20.70 -2.36 2.18
N LYS A 32 -19.79 -2.74 3.09
CA LYS A 32 -20.02 -2.75 4.55
C LYS A 32 -19.77 -1.38 5.20
N HIS A 33 -18.99 -0.54 4.53
CA HIS A 33 -18.63 0.79 5.00
C HIS A 33 -18.85 1.82 3.86
N PRO A 34 -20.10 2.17 3.54
CA PRO A 34 -20.40 3.04 2.40
C PRO A 34 -19.77 4.43 2.48
N ASP A 35 -19.56 4.92 3.71
CA ASP A 35 -18.95 6.23 3.99
C ASP A 35 -17.42 6.16 4.12
N ALA A 36 -16.81 4.99 3.85
CA ALA A 36 -15.36 4.88 3.85
C ALA A 36 -14.77 5.51 2.59
N GLU A 37 -13.65 6.21 2.76
CA GLU A 37 -12.84 6.73 1.68
C GLU A 37 -11.70 5.74 1.41
N ILE A 38 -11.72 5.09 0.25
CA ILE A 38 -10.67 4.16 -0.16
C ILE A 38 -9.73 4.86 -1.13
N GLU A 39 -8.44 4.85 -0.82
CA GLU A 39 -7.37 5.31 -1.71
C GLU A 39 -6.43 4.16 -2.06
N GLU A 40 -5.98 4.10 -3.31
CA GLU A 40 -4.95 3.17 -3.78
C GLU A 40 -3.63 3.91 -4.02
N LEU A 41 -2.55 3.39 -3.45
CA LEU A 41 -1.18 3.83 -3.69
C LEU A 41 -0.37 2.69 -4.31
N ASP A 42 -0.06 2.81 -5.61
CA ASP A 42 0.78 1.87 -6.33
C ASP A 42 2.25 2.30 -6.27
N LEU A 43 3.05 1.61 -5.44
CA LEU A 43 4.46 1.96 -5.21
C LEU A 43 5.33 1.80 -6.47
N PHE A 44 4.88 1.07 -7.47
CA PHE A 44 5.61 0.90 -8.74
C PHE A 44 5.26 1.96 -9.79
N LYS A 45 4.25 2.81 -9.53
CA LYS A 45 3.84 3.90 -10.43
C LYS A 45 4.14 5.29 -9.89
N VAL A 46 4.31 5.42 -8.58
CA VAL A 46 4.62 6.70 -7.94
C VAL A 46 6.12 6.96 -7.92
N ASN A 47 6.50 8.22 -8.07
CA ASN A 47 7.88 8.65 -7.90
C ASN A 47 8.21 8.71 -6.41
N LEU A 48 8.74 7.61 -5.87
CA LEU A 48 9.22 7.57 -4.50
C LEU A 48 10.58 8.27 -4.41
N PRO A 49 10.87 8.96 -3.28
CA PRO A 49 12.21 9.45 -3.02
C PRO A 49 13.20 8.28 -3.04
N GLU A 50 14.42 8.54 -3.51
CA GLU A 50 15.49 7.55 -3.42
C GLU A 50 15.74 7.18 -1.96
N TYR A 51 15.98 5.89 -1.73
CA TYR A 51 16.41 5.42 -0.43
C TYR A 51 17.88 5.78 -0.24
N ASP A 52 18.17 6.75 0.64
CA ASP A 52 19.50 7.30 0.87
C ASP A 52 20.10 6.92 2.23
N GLY A 53 21.28 7.48 2.54
CA GLY A 53 22.01 7.22 3.77
C GLY A 53 21.24 7.63 5.04
N ASP A 54 20.40 8.65 4.97
CA ASP A 54 19.59 9.11 6.10
C ASP A 54 18.41 8.16 6.34
N ALA A 55 17.76 7.70 5.27
CA ALA A 55 16.73 6.65 5.35
C ALA A 55 17.31 5.31 5.88
N ALA A 56 18.54 4.98 5.52
CA ALA A 56 19.26 3.82 6.03
C ALA A 56 19.66 3.95 7.50
N ALA A 57 20.10 5.14 7.92
CA ALA A 57 20.43 5.42 9.31
C ALA A 57 19.20 5.22 10.21
N ALA A 58 18.02 5.69 9.80
CA ALA A 58 16.76 5.49 10.55
C ALA A 58 16.40 4.01 10.77
N LYS A 59 16.73 3.13 9.80
CA LYS A 59 16.54 1.68 9.94
C LYS A 59 17.51 1.04 10.96
N ASN A 60 18.70 1.61 11.11
CA ASN A 60 19.78 1.07 11.94
C ASN A 60 19.78 1.58 13.40
N VAL A 61 18.92 2.54 13.77
CA VAL A 61 18.81 3.03 15.17
C VAL A 61 18.27 1.95 16.14
N PHE A 62 17.79 0.80 15.64
CA PHE A 62 17.29 -0.31 16.47
C PHE A 62 18.29 -1.47 16.70
N LEU A 63 19.58 -1.29 16.40
CA LEU A 63 20.60 -2.26 16.78
C LEU A 63 21.43 -1.67 17.93
N TRP A 64 21.06 -2.09 19.15
CA TRP A 64 21.92 -2.06 20.33
C TRP A 64 23.14 -2.97 20.11
#